data_AF-A0A420Y3Y0-F1
#
_entry.id   AF-A0A420Y3Y0-F1
#
_cell.length_a   1.000
_cell.length_b   1.000
_cell.length_c   1.000
_cell.angle_alpha   90.00
_cell.angle_beta   90.00
_cell.angle_gamma   90.00
#
_symmetry.space_group_name_H-M   'P 1'
#
loop_
_entity.id
_entity.type
_entity.pdbx_description
1 polymer ?
#
loop_
_entity_poly.entity_id
_entity_poly.type
_entity_poly.pdbx_seq_one_letter_code
_entity_poly.pdbx_strand_id
1 'polypeptide(L)'
;MASTKEALHNKAIAGEEISQQVVDELRQEETPEGAQQPPRGSTAAMAQSLHDKQQNLQHVVEEVTSKPESEFTQEDASKVMSAESRAMDGIRPPKGSTSAHVQSVATHNAQAQQQQEDGTAVAA
;
A
#
# COMPACT_ATOMS: atom_id res chain seq x y z
N MET A 1 -17.47 -23.01 -3.97
CA MET A 1 -17.49 -21.61 -4.42
C MET A 1 -16.93 -20.80 -3.26
N ALA A 2 -15.82 -20.09 -3.45
CA ALA A 2 -15.33 -19.18 -2.42
C ALA A 2 -16.40 -18.10 -2.18
N SER A 3 -16.59 -17.69 -0.93
CA SER A 3 -17.48 -16.57 -0.62
C SER A 3 -16.94 -15.29 -1.26
N THR A 4 -17.82 -14.33 -1.60
CA THR A 4 -17.42 -13.03 -2.17
C THR A 4 -16.37 -12.32 -1.30
N LYS A 5 -16.48 -12.49 0.02
CA LYS A 5 -15.51 -12.00 1.00
C LYS A 5 -14.11 -12.61 0.82
N GLU A 6 -14.03 -13.93 0.67
CA GLU A 6 -12.75 -14.62 0.41
C GLU A 6 -12.17 -14.23 -0.95
N ALA A 7 -13.02 -14.00 -1.96
CA ALA A 7 -12.56 -13.53 -3.26
C ALA A 7 -11.90 -12.15 -3.16
N LEU A 8 -12.50 -11.20 -2.42
CA LEU A 8 -11.90 -9.88 -2.17
C LEU A 8 -10.59 -9.97 -1.39
N HIS A 9 -10.55 -10.82 -0.36
CA HIS A 9 -9.33 -11.07 0.41
C HIS A 9 -8.20 -11.60 -0.48
N ASN A 10 -8.48 -12.65 -1.28
CA ASN A 10 -7.50 -13.25 -2.17
C ASN A 10 -7.01 -12.26 -3.24
N LYS A 11 -7.90 -11.40 -3.76
CA LYS A 11 -7.53 -10.31 -4.66
C LYS A 11 -6.58 -9.31 -4.01
N ALA A 12 -6.90 -8.84 -2.80
CA ALA A 12 -6.04 -7.93 -2.05
C ALA A 12 -4.65 -8.55 -1.79
N ILE A 13 -4.59 -9.82 -1.40
CA ILE A 13 -3.32 -10.55 -1.19
C ILE A 13 -2.52 -10.70 -2.48
N ALA A 14 -3.19 -10.94 -3.60
CA ALA A 14 -2.56 -11.01 -4.91
C ALA A 14 -2.06 -9.64 -5.40
N GLY A 15 -2.39 -8.55 -4.71
CA GLY A 15 -2.14 -7.18 -5.16
C GLY A 15 -3.04 -6.77 -6.33
N GLU A 16 -4.13 -7.49 -6.56
CA GLU A 16 -5.12 -7.13 -7.57
C GLU A 16 -5.97 -5.95 -7.09
N GLU A 17 -6.23 -5.02 -8.00
CA GLU A 17 -7.07 -3.86 -7.71
C GLU A 17 -8.51 -4.27 -7.40
N ILE A 18 -9.06 -3.70 -6.34
CA ILE A 18 -10.49 -3.70 -6.05
C ILE A 18 -11.05 -2.40 -6.61
N SER A 19 -11.64 -2.49 -7.79
CA SER A 19 -12.15 -1.32 -8.50
C SER A 19 -13.34 -0.68 -7.80
N GLN A 20 -13.55 0.61 -8.04
CA GLN A 20 -14.74 1.33 -7.55
C GLN A 20 -16.04 0.70 -8.06
N GLN A 21 -16.03 0.10 -9.26
CA GLN A 21 -17.20 -0.62 -9.80
C GLN A 21 -17.60 -1.80 -8.91
N VAL A 22 -16.65 -2.62 -8.47
CA VAL A 22 -16.91 -3.73 -7.55
C VAL A 22 -17.45 -3.23 -6.22
N VAL A 23 -16.92 -2.10 -5.71
CA VAL A 23 -17.42 -1.48 -4.47
C VAL A 23 -18.88 -1.04 -4.64
N ASP A 24 -19.21 -0.37 -5.75
CA ASP A 24 -20.54 0.14 -6.02
C ASP A 24 -21.57 -0.97 -6.25
N GLU A 25 -21.20 -2.03 -6.97
CA GLU A 25 -22.02 -3.22 -7.20
C GLU A 25 -22.39 -3.89 -5.87
N LEU A 26 -21.38 -4.20 -5.04
CA LEU A 26 -21.60 -4.82 -3.73
C LEU A 26 -22.41 -3.90 -2.80
N ARG A 27 -22.16 -2.59 -2.85
CA ARG A 27 -22.93 -1.63 -2.07
C ARG A 27 -24.39 -1.63 -2.49
N GLN A 28 -24.69 -1.66 -3.79
CA GLN A 28 -26.07 -1.70 -4.28
C GLN A 28 -26.77 -3.01 -3.90
N GLU A 29 -26.07 -4.14 -3.96
CA GLU A 29 -26.61 -5.45 -3.62
C GLU A 29 -26.89 -5.60 -2.11
N GLU A 30 -26.00 -5.09 -1.25
CA GLU A 30 -26.10 -5.29 0.20
C GLU A 30 -26.79 -4.15 0.96
N THR A 31 -27.07 -3.02 0.32
CA THR A 31 -27.78 -1.90 0.97
C THR A 31 -29.28 -2.21 1.00
N PRO A 32 -29.90 -2.36 2.19
CA PRO A 32 -31.33 -2.60 2.29
C PRO A 32 -32.13 -1.45 1.66
N GLU A 33 -33.31 -1.77 1.11
CA GLU A 33 -34.22 -0.74 0.59
C GLU A 33 -34.51 0.32 1.67
N GLY A 34 -34.22 1.59 1.35
CA GLY A 34 -34.39 2.73 2.26
C GLY A 34 -33.19 3.04 3.16
N ALA A 35 -32.15 2.21 3.18
CA ALA A 35 -30.90 2.49 3.89
C ALA A 35 -29.95 3.33 3.03
N GLN A 36 -29.14 4.19 3.67
CA GLN A 36 -28.11 4.99 2.98
C GLN A 36 -26.77 4.27 2.87
N GLN A 37 -26.52 3.25 3.69
CA GLN A 37 -25.25 2.53 3.73
C GLN A 37 -25.44 1.04 3.99
N PRO A 38 -24.51 0.20 3.50
CA PRO A 38 -24.52 -1.23 3.76
C PRO A 38 -24.24 -1.53 5.24
N PRO A 39 -24.64 -2.71 5.74
CA PRO A 39 -24.40 -3.09 7.13
C PRO A 39 -22.91 -3.07 7.49
N ARG A 40 -22.57 -2.78 8.76
CA ARG A 40 -21.17 -2.86 9.22
C ARG A 40 -20.67 -4.31 9.13
N GLY A 41 -19.44 -4.49 8.66
CA GLY A 41 -18.82 -5.82 8.50
C GLY A 41 -19.33 -6.63 7.31
N SER A 42 -20.15 -6.01 6.45
CA SER A 42 -20.62 -6.57 5.18
C SER A 42 -19.50 -6.70 4.15
N THR A 43 -19.77 -7.38 3.02
CA THR A 43 -18.76 -7.54 1.98
C THR A 43 -18.50 -6.24 1.24
N ALA A 44 -19.52 -5.40 1.06
CA ALA A 44 -19.40 -4.03 0.54
C ALA A 44 -18.54 -3.16 1.45
N ALA A 45 -18.73 -3.23 2.77
CA ALA A 45 -17.90 -2.50 3.73
C ALA A 45 -16.43 -2.95 3.67
N MET A 46 -16.17 -4.24 3.46
CA MET A 46 -14.82 -4.77 3.26
C MET A 46 -14.22 -4.29 1.93
N ALA A 47 -14.98 -4.37 0.84
CA ALA A 47 -14.55 -3.91 -0.48
C ALA A 47 -14.17 -2.43 -0.45
N GLN A 48 -15.01 -1.58 0.13
CA GLN A 48 -14.74 -0.16 0.31
C GLN A 48 -13.47 0.06 1.14
N SER A 49 -13.33 -0.64 2.27
CA SER A 49 -12.14 -0.48 3.12
C SER A 49 -10.86 -0.88 2.41
N LEU A 50 -10.87 -1.96 1.62
CA LEU A 50 -9.70 -2.40 0.87
C LEU A 50 -9.39 -1.44 -0.29
N HIS A 51 -10.40 -0.96 -1.01
CA HIS A 51 -10.26 0.06 -2.04
C HIS A 51 -9.60 1.33 -1.48
N ASP A 52 -10.11 1.86 -0.37
CA ASP A 52 -9.56 3.06 0.29
C ASP A 52 -8.09 2.85 0.69
N LYS A 53 -7.72 1.66 1.17
CA LYS A 53 -6.32 1.32 1.52
C LYS A 53 -5.42 1.23 0.29
N GLN A 54 -5.93 0.71 -0.83
CA GLN A 54 -5.21 0.66 -2.11
C GLN A 54 -4.99 2.07 -2.66
N GLN A 55 -5.99 2.94 -2.61
CA GLN A 55 -5.85 4.36 -2.98
C GLN A 55 -4.86 5.08 -2.08
N ASN A 56 -4.90 4.84 -0.76
CA ASN A 56 -3.90 5.39 0.16
C ASN A 56 -2.47 4.90 -0.17
N LEU A 57 -2.29 3.64 -0.56
CA LEU A 57 -0.99 3.16 -1.03
C LEU A 57 -0.52 3.95 -2.26
N GLN A 58 -1.39 4.15 -3.25
CA GLN A 58 -1.06 4.91 -4.46
C GLN A 58 -0.61 6.33 -4.10
N HIS A 59 -1.34 7.03 -3.26
CA HIS A 59 -0.97 8.36 -2.79
C HIS A 59 0.37 8.40 -2.05
N VAL A 60 0.65 7.42 -1.18
CA VAL A 60 1.92 7.35 -0.46
C VAL A 60 3.08 7.07 -1.42
N VAL A 61 2.88 6.22 -2.42
CA VAL A 61 3.88 5.96 -3.47
C VAL A 61 4.11 7.20 -4.32
N GLU A 62 3.06 7.92 -4.71
CA GLU A 62 3.15 9.20 -5.43
C GLU A 62 3.93 10.25 -4.63
N GLU A 63 3.65 10.38 -3.32
CA GLU A 63 4.37 11.30 -2.44
C GLU A 63 5.87 10.97 -2.39
N VAL A 64 6.23 9.69 -2.27
CA VAL A 64 7.64 9.27 -2.21
C VAL A 64 8.32 9.45 -3.57
N THR A 65 7.68 9.02 -4.65
CA THR A 65 8.21 9.11 -6.02
C THR A 65 8.22 10.53 -6.60
N SER A 66 7.56 11.49 -5.95
CA SER A 66 7.69 12.91 -6.27
C SER A 66 9.10 13.46 -5.98
N LYS A 67 9.85 12.79 -5.09
CA LYS A 67 11.26 13.06 -4.80
C LYS A 67 12.16 12.21 -5.70
N PRO A 68 13.38 12.64 -6.02
CA PRO A 68 14.33 11.80 -6.75
C PRO A 68 14.74 10.58 -5.91
N GLU A 69 15.06 9.47 -6.58
CA GLU A 69 15.45 8.21 -5.90
C GLU A 69 16.64 8.38 -4.94
N SER A 70 17.56 9.30 -5.22
CA SER A 70 18.71 9.62 -4.35
C SER A 70 18.31 10.20 -2.99
N GLU A 71 17.08 10.69 -2.87
CA GLU A 71 16.52 11.27 -1.64
C GLU A 71 15.62 10.29 -0.89
N PHE A 72 15.41 9.07 -1.40
CA PHE A 72 14.60 8.08 -0.68
C PHE A 72 15.22 7.74 0.66
N THR A 73 14.40 7.84 1.71
CA THR A 73 14.80 7.58 3.10
C THR A 73 14.21 6.27 3.64
N GLN A 74 14.76 5.79 4.76
CA GLN A 74 14.19 4.63 5.47
C GLN A 74 12.78 4.91 6.03
N GLU A 75 12.46 6.19 6.29
CA GLU A 75 11.13 6.61 6.70
C GLU A 75 10.14 6.47 5.54
N ASP A 76 10.51 6.94 4.34
CA ASP A 76 9.69 6.78 3.14
C ASP A 76 9.43 5.30 2.84
N ALA A 77 10.47 4.45 2.93
CA ALA A 77 10.34 3.00 2.78
C ALA A 77 9.36 2.39 3.79
N SER A 78 9.42 2.84 5.06
CA SER A 78 8.52 2.37 6.13
C SER A 78 7.07 2.79 5.89
N LYS A 79 6.85 4.01 5.39
CA LYS A 79 5.52 4.52 5.01
C LYS A 79 4.91 3.67 3.90
N VAL A 80 5.66 3.44 2.82
CA VAL A 80 5.20 2.62 1.69
C VAL A 80 4.94 1.18 2.14
N MET A 81 5.83 0.59 2.96
CA MET A 81 5.63 -0.77 3.49
C MET A 81 4.35 -0.90 4.32
N SER A 82 4.08 0.07 5.20
CA SER A 82 2.87 0.09 6.03
C SER A 82 1.61 0.23 5.18
N ALA A 83 1.62 1.14 4.19
CA ALA A 83 0.51 1.32 3.28
C ALA A 83 0.27 0.08 2.41
N GLU A 84 1.32 -0.53 1.89
CA GLU A 84 1.26 -1.72 1.04
C GLU A 84 0.75 -2.93 1.82
N SER A 85 1.24 -3.11 3.05
CA SER A 85 0.74 -4.15 3.95
C SER A 85 -0.76 -4.02 4.20
N ARG A 86 -1.25 -2.80 4.48
CA ARG A 86 -2.68 -2.56 4.69
C ARG A 86 -3.50 -2.83 3.43
N ALA A 87 -3.00 -2.42 2.27
CA ALA A 87 -3.66 -2.67 0.98
C ALA A 87 -3.75 -4.18 0.68
N MET A 88 -2.77 -4.97 1.11
CA MET A 88 -2.73 -6.44 1.01
C MET A 88 -3.37 -7.15 2.23
N ASP A 89 -4.34 -6.51 2.87
CA ASP A 89 -5.08 -7.00 4.03
C ASP A 89 -4.21 -7.39 5.25
N GLY A 90 -3.14 -6.64 5.50
CA GLY A 90 -2.25 -6.78 6.65
C GLY A 90 -1.11 -7.79 6.45
N ILE A 91 -0.97 -8.37 5.26
CA ILE A 91 0.16 -9.26 4.96
C ILE A 91 1.44 -8.44 4.78
N ARG A 92 2.58 -9.00 5.19
CA ARG A 92 3.87 -8.39 4.94
C ARG A 92 4.13 -8.38 3.42
N PRO A 93 4.45 -7.23 2.81
CA PRO A 93 4.70 -7.17 1.37
C PRO A 93 5.80 -8.16 0.95
N PRO A 94 5.61 -8.87 -0.18
CA PRO A 94 6.57 -9.85 -0.66
C PRO A 94 7.85 -9.17 -1.16
N LYS A 95 8.91 -9.97 -1.38
CA LYS A 95 10.12 -9.47 -2.05
C LYS A 95 9.77 -9.02 -3.47
N GLY A 96 10.34 -7.90 -3.91
CA GLY A 96 10.06 -7.32 -5.23
C GLY A 96 8.80 -6.44 -5.27
N SER A 97 8.14 -6.22 -4.12
CA SER A 97 7.08 -5.22 -4.00
C SER A 97 7.62 -3.79 -4.04
N THR A 98 6.72 -2.81 -4.14
CA THR A 98 7.11 -1.39 -4.21
C THR A 98 7.85 -0.97 -2.95
N SER A 99 7.39 -1.37 -1.77
CA SER A 99 8.11 -1.08 -0.52
C SER A 99 9.48 -1.74 -0.45
N ALA A 100 9.64 -2.96 -0.96
CA ALA A 100 10.94 -3.62 -1.04
C ALA A 100 11.92 -2.85 -1.93
N HIS A 101 11.44 -2.29 -3.04
CA HIS A 101 12.25 -1.46 -3.93
C HIS A 101 12.69 -0.15 -3.24
N VAL A 102 11.75 0.60 -2.65
CA VAL A 102 12.05 1.86 -1.93
C VAL A 102 13.03 1.61 -0.79
N GLN A 103 12.85 0.52 -0.03
CA GLN A 103 13.78 0.14 1.04
C GLN A 103 15.19 -0.16 0.53
N SER A 104 15.32 -0.85 -0.62
CA SER A 104 16.61 -1.13 -1.23
C SER A 104 17.34 0.16 -1.61
N VAL A 105 16.64 1.08 -2.29
CA VAL A 105 17.18 2.38 -2.71
C VAL A 105 17.59 3.21 -1.49
N ALA A 106 16.71 3.34 -0.50
CA ALA A 106 17.00 4.07 0.74
C ALA A 106 18.21 3.52 1.50
N THR A 107 18.41 2.20 1.46
CA THR A 107 19.57 1.55 2.08
C THR A 107 20.87 1.91 1.33
N HIS A 108 20.84 1.93 0.00
CA HIS A 108 21.97 2.38 -0.80
C HIS A 108 22.30 3.86 -0.57
N ASN A 109 21.30 4.73 -0.51
CA ASN A 109 21.50 6.15 -0.24
C ASN A 109 22.15 6.39 1.12
N ALA A 110 21.68 5.71 2.17
CA ALA A 110 22.25 5.81 3.51
C ALA A 110 23.72 5.37 3.55
N GLN A 111 24.09 4.30 2.85
CA GLN A 111 25.48 3.83 2.76
C GLN A 111 26.37 4.81 1.98
N ALA A 112 25.85 5.41 0.91
CA ALA A 112 26.59 6.39 0.12
C ALA A 112 26.87 7.67 0.93
N GLN A 113 25.90 8.13 1.73
CA GLN A 113 26.07 9.28 2.62
C GLN A 113 27.14 9.02 3.69
N GLN A 114 27.12 7.85 4.33
CA GLN A 114 28.13 7.46 5.34
C GLN A 114 29.55 7.42 4.77
N GLN A 115 29.72 6.91 3.55
CA GLN A 115 31.04 6.85 2.89
C GLN A 115 31.58 8.23 2.49
N GLN A 116 30.70 9.18 2.17
CA GLN A 116 31.10 10.56 1.88
C GLN A 116 31.55 11.28 3.15
N GLU A 117 30.88 11.05 4.29
CA GLU A 117 31.27 11.62 5.58
C GLU A 117 32.65 11.09 6.03
N ASP A 118 32.90 9.78 5.93
CA ASP A 118 34.16 9.16 6.33
C ASP A 118 35.34 9.55 5.43
N GLY A 119 35.13 9.72 4.12
CA GLY A 119 36.18 10.12 3.17
C GLY A 119 36.64 11.57 3.33
N THR A 120 35.79 12.44 3.90
CA THR A 120 36.11 13.86 4.11
C THR A 120 36.94 14.07 5.39
N ALA A 121 36.85 13.17 6.36
CA ALA A 121 37.57 13.26 7.64
C ALA A 121 39.08 12.92 7.54
N VAL A 122 39.56 12.37 6.42
CA VAL A 122 40.97 11.98 6.23
C VAL A 122 41.80 13.05 5.49
N ALA A 123 41.17 14.15 5.04
CA ALA A 123 41.82 15.19 4.24
C ALA A 123 42.15 16.50 5.00
N ALA A 124 42.02 16.52 6.33
CA ALA A 124 42.37 17.66 7.19
C ALA A 124 43.56 17.34 8.09
#